data_AF-A0A7S3CLL1-F1
#
_entry.id   AF-A0A7S3CLL1-F1
#
_cell.length_a   1.000
_cell.length_b   1.000
_cell.length_c   1.000
_cell.angle_alpha   90.00
_cell.angle_beta   90.00
_cell.angle_gamma   90.00
#
_symmetry.space_group_name_H-M   'P 1'
#
loop_
_entity.id
_entity.type
_entity.pdbx_description
1 polymer ?
#
loop_
_entity_poly.entity_id
_entity_poly.type
_entity_poly.pdbx_seq_one_letter_code
_entity_poly.pdbx_strand_id
1 'polypeptide(L)'
;MDRYFTTMALLGVDEGNLPVHRGTRHKRYESVEKMLDLLDVVKRIGPKFPLGALLLDPQDPEWDDDMTYLYVDYNNYKQHVLSMSVMAFLFIYNYNMFFHNKGLSFVTKAFIGLSFASTQTFYYKYRKQVLRCNLFDEYVQMRADELIAEREHLLRGEEMKRWIWYTADLKETLIRCHRQSFKNDASDFADSELLLQDFIRRYSDDTLEKPLQLGQHKIGF
;
A
#
# COMPACT_ATOMS: atom_id res chain seq x y z
N MET A 1 4.58 12.61 19.96
CA MET A 1 3.74 11.80 20.89
C MET A 1 3.42 10.52 20.15
N ASP A 2 4.31 9.55 20.22
CA ASP A 2 4.34 8.41 19.28
C ASP A 2 3.26 7.37 19.59
N ARG A 3 2.60 7.48 20.76
CA ARG A 3 1.57 6.58 21.28
C ARG A 3 0.25 7.30 21.59
N TYR A 4 -0.16 8.24 20.73
CA TYR A 4 -1.31 9.12 21.00
C TYR A 4 -2.60 8.34 21.35
N PHE A 5 -3.05 7.44 20.48
CA PHE A 5 -4.31 6.71 20.69
C PHE A 5 -4.29 5.80 21.91
N THR A 6 -3.18 5.09 22.13
CA THR A 6 -3.00 4.23 23.30
C THR A 6 -3.01 5.04 24.59
N THR A 7 -2.36 6.21 24.60
CA THR A 7 -2.31 7.10 25.76
C THR A 7 -3.71 7.66 26.05
N MET A 8 -4.44 8.10 25.03
CA MET A 8 -5.81 8.62 25.21
C MET A 8 -6.77 7.55 25.76
N ALA A 9 -6.69 6.33 25.23
CA ALA A 9 -7.49 5.20 25.70
C ALA A 9 -7.17 4.84 27.16
N LEU A 10 -5.89 4.73 27.54
CA LEU A 10 -5.47 4.43 28.92
C LEU A 10 -5.81 5.58 29.89
N LEU A 11 -5.77 6.82 29.41
CA LEU A 11 -6.24 7.96 30.19
C LEU A 11 -7.75 7.93 30.38
N GLY A 12 -8.52 7.21 29.57
CA GLY A 12 -9.98 7.12 29.66
C GLY A 12 -10.66 8.40 29.21
N VAL A 13 -10.07 9.13 28.27
CA VAL A 13 -10.64 10.36 27.71
C VAL A 13 -11.92 10.07 26.92
N ASP A 14 -12.03 8.86 26.36
CA ASP A 14 -13.20 8.42 25.59
C ASP A 14 -14.42 8.14 26.50
N GLU A 15 -14.18 7.81 27.78
CA GLU A 15 -15.23 7.45 28.75
C GLU A 15 -15.53 8.59 29.73
N GLY A 16 -14.64 9.56 29.88
CA GLY A 16 -14.82 10.67 30.82
C GLY A 16 -13.77 11.76 30.77
N ASN A 17 -14.00 12.82 31.54
CA ASN A 17 -13.11 13.98 31.58
C ASN A 17 -11.90 13.76 32.50
N LEU A 18 -10.79 14.43 32.15
CA LEU A 18 -9.61 14.49 33.00
C LEU A 18 -9.84 15.35 34.25
N PRO A 19 -9.06 15.13 35.33
CA PRO A 19 -9.14 15.97 36.52
C PRO A 19 -8.92 17.44 36.21
N VAL A 20 -9.72 18.32 36.82
CA VAL A 20 -9.64 19.78 36.59
C VAL A 20 -8.33 20.35 37.16
N HIS A 21 -7.88 19.83 38.29
CA HIS A 21 -6.65 20.30 38.95
C HIS A 21 -5.39 19.78 38.27
N ARG A 22 -4.41 20.68 38.07
CA ARG A 22 -3.14 20.37 37.38
C ARG A 22 -2.34 19.27 38.06
N GLY A 23 -2.29 19.26 39.40
CA GLY A 23 -1.50 18.28 40.16
C GLY A 23 -2.02 16.85 40.00
N THR A 24 -3.33 16.63 40.13
CA THR A 24 -3.94 15.31 39.93
C THR A 24 -3.94 14.89 38.47
N ARG A 25 -4.05 15.84 37.54
CA ARG A 25 -3.94 15.56 36.10
C ARG A 25 -2.54 15.06 35.72
N HIS A 26 -1.48 15.67 36.25
CA HIS A 26 -0.11 15.22 36.00
C HIS A 26 0.14 13.82 36.52
N LYS A 27 -0.32 13.51 37.75
CA LYS A 27 -0.25 12.15 38.30
C LYS A 27 -0.97 11.12 37.41
N ARG A 28 -2.09 11.49 36.78
CA ARG A 28 -2.81 10.63 35.83
C ARG A 28 -2.04 10.40 34.52
N TYR A 29 -1.17 11.33 34.11
CA TYR A 29 -0.27 11.10 32.98
C TYR A 29 0.86 10.14 33.35
N GLU A 30 1.46 10.32 34.54
CA GLU A 30 2.51 9.44 35.07
C GLU A 30 2.00 8.01 35.33
N SER A 31 0.74 7.85 35.74
CA SER A 31 0.20 6.51 36.06
C SER A 31 0.10 5.56 34.86
N VAL A 32 0.19 6.08 33.63
CA VAL A 32 0.07 5.31 32.39
C VAL A 32 1.45 4.91 31.83
N GLU A 33 2.53 5.53 32.29
CA GLU A 33 3.90 5.35 31.75
C GLU A 33 4.34 3.88 31.75
N LYS A 34 4.14 3.18 32.87
CA LYS A 34 4.51 1.76 32.99
C LYS A 34 3.73 0.85 32.04
N MET A 35 2.44 1.12 31.82
CA MET A 35 1.64 0.37 30.85
C MET A 35 2.11 0.62 29.42
N LEU A 36 2.52 1.86 29.10
CA LEU A 36 3.07 2.19 27.79
C LEU A 36 4.40 1.45 27.54
N ASP A 37 5.25 1.30 28.56
CA ASP A 37 6.50 0.55 28.46
C ASP A 37 6.25 -0.94 28.23
N LEU A 38 5.30 -1.54 28.97
CA LEU A 38 4.91 -2.94 28.76
C LEU A 38 4.37 -3.16 27.34
N LEU A 39 3.51 -2.28 26.85
CA LEU A 39 2.97 -2.38 25.49
C LEU A 39 4.05 -2.25 24.40
N ASP A 40 5.10 -1.49 24.68
CA ASP A 40 6.25 -1.37 23.79
C ASP A 40 7.08 -2.66 23.72
N VAL A 41 7.29 -3.29 24.87
CA VAL A 41 7.97 -4.58 24.95
C VAL A 41 7.16 -5.65 24.19
N VAL A 42 5.84 -5.67 24.41
CA VAL A 42 4.90 -6.57 23.71
C VAL A 42 4.97 -6.38 22.18
N LYS A 43 5.11 -5.16 21.67
CA LYS A 43 5.25 -4.96 20.21
C LYS A 43 6.52 -5.59 19.63
N ARG A 44 7.60 -5.63 20.42
CA ARG A 44 8.93 -6.09 19.97
C ARG A 44 9.08 -7.61 20.03
N ILE A 45 8.41 -8.27 20.97
CA ILE A 45 8.56 -9.72 21.21
C ILE A 45 7.91 -10.58 20.11
N GLY A 46 6.98 -10.01 19.34
CA GLY A 46 6.22 -10.77 18.34
C GLY A 46 7.09 -11.50 17.31
N PRO A 47 6.65 -12.68 16.83
CA PRO A 47 7.33 -13.42 15.79
C PRO A 47 7.42 -12.59 14.51
N LYS A 48 8.48 -12.83 13.73
CA LYS A 48 8.64 -12.21 12.42
C LYS A 48 7.51 -12.65 11.50
N PHE A 49 6.96 -11.70 10.75
CA PHE A 49 5.99 -12.01 9.70
C PHE A 49 6.76 -12.56 8.49
N PRO A 50 6.30 -13.64 7.84
CA PRO A 50 6.93 -14.16 6.64
C PRO A 50 6.74 -13.17 5.48
N LEU A 51 7.70 -12.26 5.28
CA LEU A 51 7.64 -11.20 4.26
C LEU A 51 7.49 -11.78 2.85
N GLY A 52 8.12 -12.93 2.57
CA GLY A 52 8.04 -13.60 1.27
C GLY A 52 6.65 -14.11 0.89
N ALA A 53 5.72 -14.17 1.84
CA ALA A 53 4.32 -14.53 1.59
C ALA A 53 3.48 -13.34 1.07
N LEU A 54 3.93 -12.10 1.31
CA LEU A 54 3.20 -10.88 0.91
C LEU A 54 3.96 -10.09 -0.16
N LEU A 55 5.29 -10.07 -0.09
CA LEU A 55 6.16 -9.29 -0.95
C LEU A 55 7.04 -10.23 -1.78
N LEU A 56 7.16 -9.91 -3.06
CA LEU A 56 8.16 -10.49 -3.93
C LEU A 56 9.53 -9.94 -3.56
N ASP A 57 10.58 -10.73 -3.76
CA ASP A 57 11.94 -10.30 -3.49
C ASP A 57 12.37 -9.33 -4.59
N PRO A 58 12.67 -8.05 -4.30
CA PRO A 58 13.09 -7.09 -5.30
C PRO A 58 14.47 -7.39 -5.90
N GLN A 59 15.26 -8.25 -5.25
CA GLN A 59 16.59 -8.65 -5.72
C GLN A 59 16.57 -9.93 -6.55
N ASP A 60 15.38 -10.48 -6.85
CA ASP A 60 15.24 -11.62 -7.75
C ASP A 60 15.69 -11.24 -9.18
N PRO A 61 16.59 -12.01 -9.83
CA PRO A 61 17.00 -11.78 -11.21
C PRO A 61 15.86 -11.72 -12.23
N GLU A 62 14.67 -12.23 -11.88
CA GLU A 62 13.47 -12.07 -12.70
C GLU A 62 13.14 -10.59 -13.00
N TRP A 63 13.46 -9.67 -12.08
CA TRP A 63 13.15 -8.25 -12.22
C TRP A 63 14.25 -7.43 -12.92
N ASP A 64 15.31 -8.07 -13.42
CA ASP A 64 16.41 -7.41 -14.14
C ASP A 64 16.03 -7.03 -15.59
N ASP A 65 14.75 -7.12 -15.97
CA ASP A 65 14.25 -6.82 -17.31
C ASP A 65 14.06 -5.31 -17.59
N ASP A 66 14.18 -4.46 -16.56
CA ASP A 66 14.04 -3.00 -16.62
C ASP A 66 12.80 -2.53 -17.42
N MET A 67 11.69 -3.27 -17.28
CA MET A 67 10.48 -2.99 -18.04
C MET A 67 9.84 -1.64 -17.66
N THR A 68 9.64 -0.78 -18.66
CA THR A 68 8.94 0.50 -18.49
C THR A 68 7.44 0.34 -18.62
N TYR A 69 6.67 1.14 -17.88
CA TYR A 69 5.22 1.21 -18.06
C TYR A 69 4.84 1.68 -19.47
N LEU A 70 3.97 0.90 -20.11
CA LEU A 70 3.47 1.15 -21.44
C LEU A 70 2.19 1.98 -21.36
N TYR A 71 2.22 3.17 -21.96
CA TYR A 71 1.04 4.03 -22.06
C TYR A 71 0.69 4.33 -23.51
N VAL A 72 -0.59 4.58 -23.74
CA VAL A 72 -1.09 5.06 -25.03
C VAL A 72 -1.16 6.59 -24.99
N ASP A 73 -0.52 7.24 -25.95
CA ASP A 73 -0.46 8.71 -26.02
C ASP A 73 -1.76 9.31 -26.58
N TYR A 74 -2.86 9.21 -25.83
CA TYR A 74 -4.18 9.67 -26.26
C TYR A 74 -4.20 11.15 -26.68
N ASN A 75 -3.41 12.00 -26.02
CA ASN A 75 -3.38 13.42 -26.34
C ASN A 75 -2.84 13.67 -27.76
N ASN A 76 -1.77 12.98 -28.15
CA ASN A 76 -1.17 13.11 -29.48
C ASN A 76 -2.15 12.63 -30.57
N TYR A 77 -2.84 11.52 -30.35
CA TYR A 77 -3.85 11.03 -31.30
C TYR A 77 -5.07 11.94 -31.39
N LYS A 78 -5.54 12.47 -30.26
CA LYS A 78 -6.66 13.42 -30.22
C LYS A 78 -6.34 14.70 -30.99
N GLN A 79 -5.15 15.26 -30.78
CA GLN A 79 -4.69 16.43 -31.53
C GLN A 79 -4.59 16.14 -33.04
N HIS A 80 -4.10 14.96 -33.41
CA HIS A 80 -4.04 14.55 -34.82
C HIS A 80 -5.44 14.46 -35.44
N VAL A 81 -6.38 13.76 -34.80
CA VAL A 81 -7.77 13.64 -35.28
C VAL A 81 -8.43 15.02 -35.41
N LEU A 82 -8.24 15.90 -34.43
CA LEU A 82 -8.76 17.26 -34.49
C LEU A 82 -8.19 18.03 -35.68
N SER A 83 -6.87 17.99 -35.87
CA SER A 83 -6.19 18.67 -36.98
C SER A 83 -6.67 18.16 -38.35
N MET A 84 -6.81 16.84 -38.51
CA MET A 84 -7.32 16.24 -39.74
C MET A 84 -8.79 16.58 -39.99
N SER A 85 -9.60 16.68 -38.94
CA SER A 85 -11.01 17.06 -39.04
C SER A 85 -11.16 18.51 -39.52
N VAL A 86 -10.35 19.43 -38.99
CA VAL A 86 -10.34 20.83 -39.43
C VAL A 86 -9.86 20.94 -40.88
N MET A 87 -8.79 20.22 -41.26
CA MET A 87 -8.30 20.21 -42.63
C MET A 87 -9.34 19.63 -43.61
N ALA A 88 -10.03 18.56 -43.23
CA ALA A 88 -11.12 17.99 -44.03
C ALA A 88 -12.29 18.97 -44.17
N PHE A 89 -12.66 19.68 -43.08
CA PHE A 89 -13.70 20.71 -43.12
C PHE A 89 -13.34 21.84 -44.10
N LEU A 90 -12.12 22.37 -44.04
CA LEU A 90 -11.66 23.42 -44.98
C LEU A 90 -11.63 22.93 -46.43
N PHE A 91 -11.25 21.67 -46.65
CA PHE A 91 -11.23 21.06 -47.97
C PHE A 91 -12.65 20.93 -48.56
N ILE A 92 -13.63 20.50 -47.75
CA ILE A 92 -15.03 20.39 -48.15
C ILE A 92 -15.68 21.77 -48.30
N TYR A 93 -15.40 22.72 -47.41
CA TYR A 93 -15.91 24.09 -47.53
C TYR A 93 -15.52 24.73 -48.87
N ASN A 94 -14.30 24.44 -49.34
CA ASN A 94 -13.77 24.91 -50.62
C ASN A 94 -13.99 23.90 -51.77
N TYR A 95 -14.96 22.99 -51.65
CA TYR A 95 -15.19 21.90 -52.60
C TYR A 95 -15.25 22.38 -54.06
N ASN A 96 -15.96 23.48 -54.32
CA ASN A 96 -16.14 23.99 -55.68
C ASN A 96 -14.79 24.36 -56.33
N MET A 97 -13.90 25.00 -55.57
CA MET A 97 -12.57 25.37 -56.04
C MET A 97 -11.68 24.14 -56.28
N PHE A 98 -11.72 23.13 -55.40
CA PHE A 98 -10.84 21.96 -55.50
C PHE A 98 -11.28 20.93 -56.56
N PHE A 99 -12.59 20.76 -56.80
CA PHE A 99 -13.09 19.73 -57.71
C PHE A 99 -13.45 20.24 -59.12
N HIS A 100 -13.86 21.51 -59.27
CA HIS A 100 -14.22 22.05 -60.59
C HIS A 100 -13.07 22.80 -61.27
N ASN A 101 -12.05 23.25 -60.54
CA ASN A 101 -10.87 23.89 -61.15
C ASN A 101 -9.82 22.86 -61.58
N LYS A 102 -9.60 22.74 -62.90
CA LYS A 102 -8.58 21.84 -63.46
C LYS A 102 -7.15 22.16 -62.97
N GLY A 103 -6.86 23.42 -62.65
CA GLY A 103 -5.54 23.85 -62.15
C GLY A 103 -5.19 23.28 -60.77
N LEU A 104 -6.18 22.86 -59.98
CA LEU A 104 -6.00 22.30 -58.63
C LEU A 104 -6.20 20.79 -58.55
N SER A 105 -6.38 20.10 -59.69
CA SER A 105 -6.62 18.65 -59.72
C SER A 105 -5.52 17.83 -59.03
N PHE A 106 -4.26 18.27 -59.15
CA PHE A 106 -3.15 17.64 -58.43
C PHE A 106 -3.27 17.81 -56.91
N VAL A 107 -3.59 19.01 -56.44
CA VAL A 107 -3.73 19.33 -55.01
C VAL A 107 -4.84 18.48 -54.37
N THR A 108 -5.96 18.31 -55.06
CA THR A 108 -7.08 17.47 -54.62
C THR A 108 -6.66 16.01 -54.44
N LYS A 109 -5.94 15.44 -55.42
CA LYS A 109 -5.45 14.05 -55.36
C LYS A 109 -4.36 13.88 -54.29
N ALA A 110 -3.43 14.83 -54.20
CA ALA A 110 -2.37 14.82 -53.21
C ALA A 110 -2.92 14.94 -51.78
N PHE A 111 -3.90 15.80 -51.54
CA PHE A 111 -4.55 15.96 -50.24
C PHE A 111 -5.22 14.67 -49.78
N ILE A 112 -5.99 14.01 -50.65
CA ILE A 112 -6.65 12.73 -50.34
C ILE A 112 -5.60 11.63 -50.07
N GLY A 113 -4.56 11.54 -50.90
CA GLY A 113 -3.49 10.55 -50.70
C GLY A 113 -2.70 10.75 -49.41
N LEU A 114 -2.31 11.99 -49.10
CA LEU A 114 -1.54 12.33 -47.91
C LEU A 114 -2.36 12.20 -46.63
N SER A 115 -3.63 12.65 -46.65
CA SER A 115 -4.53 12.48 -45.50
C SER A 115 -4.76 11.01 -45.17
N PHE A 116 -4.94 10.16 -46.19
CA PHE A 116 -5.05 8.71 -46.01
C PHE A 116 -3.76 8.11 -45.43
N ALA A 117 -2.60 8.40 -46.04
CA ALA A 117 -1.32 7.87 -45.58
C ALA A 117 -0.96 8.30 -44.15
N SER A 118 -1.21 9.58 -43.81
CA SER A 118 -1.01 10.11 -42.47
C SER A 118 -1.93 9.40 -41.45
N THR A 119 -3.23 9.30 -41.76
CA THR A 119 -4.21 8.66 -40.87
C THR A 119 -3.86 7.20 -40.64
N GLN A 120 -3.46 6.47 -41.68
CA GLN A 120 -3.04 5.06 -41.55
C GLN A 120 -1.77 4.91 -40.70
N THR A 121 -0.79 5.80 -40.86
CA THR A 121 0.44 5.76 -40.04
C THR A 121 0.15 6.00 -38.57
N PHE A 122 -0.69 6.99 -38.25
CA PHE A 122 -1.10 7.26 -36.87
C PHE A 122 -1.96 6.13 -36.29
N TYR A 123 -2.90 5.58 -37.07
CA TYR A 123 -3.72 4.47 -36.63
C TYR A 123 -2.89 3.21 -36.36
N TYR A 124 -1.91 2.90 -37.22
CA TYR A 124 -1.00 1.78 -37.01
C TYR A 124 -0.18 1.94 -35.71
N LYS A 125 0.35 3.14 -35.45
CA LYS A 125 1.07 3.45 -34.20
C LYS A 125 0.16 3.29 -32.97
N TYR A 126 -1.05 3.82 -33.03
CA TYR A 126 -2.04 3.67 -31.96
C TYR A 126 -2.36 2.21 -31.70
N ARG A 127 -2.66 1.44 -32.75
CA ARG A 127 -3.00 0.02 -32.62
C ARG A 127 -1.84 -0.78 -32.02
N LYS A 128 -0.60 -0.47 -32.41
CA LYS A 128 0.60 -1.09 -31.85
C LYS A 128 0.79 -0.75 -30.36
N GLN A 129 0.54 0.48 -29.95
CA GLN A 129 0.61 0.87 -28.53
C GLN A 129 -0.46 0.16 -27.70
N VAL A 130 -1.72 0.16 -28.16
CA VAL A 130 -2.82 -0.55 -27.49
C VAL A 130 -2.51 -2.04 -27.35
N LEU A 131 -2.00 -2.68 -28.41
CA LEU A 131 -1.64 -4.09 -28.36
C LEU A 131 -0.55 -4.36 -27.32
N ARG A 132 0.47 -3.50 -27.22
CA ARG A 132 1.54 -3.65 -26.22
C ARG A 132 1.01 -3.52 -24.80
N CYS A 133 0.13 -2.56 -24.53
CA CYS A 133 -0.50 -2.42 -23.21
C CYS A 133 -1.31 -3.67 -22.85
N ASN A 134 -2.14 -4.16 -23.79
CA ASN A 134 -2.94 -5.37 -23.53
C ASN A 134 -2.06 -6.60 -23.24
N LEU A 135 -1.00 -6.80 -24.02
CA LEU A 135 -0.06 -7.92 -23.80
C LEU A 135 0.66 -7.80 -22.45
N PHE A 136 1.01 -6.59 -22.04
CA PHE A 136 1.62 -6.34 -20.74
C PHE A 136 0.64 -6.64 -19.61
N ASP A 137 -0.60 -6.15 -19.70
CA ASP A 137 -1.63 -6.40 -18.68
C ASP A 137 -1.94 -7.89 -18.55
N GLU A 138 -2.09 -8.61 -19.67
CA GLU A 138 -2.30 -10.06 -19.68
C GLU A 138 -1.11 -10.81 -19.07
N TYR A 139 0.12 -10.44 -19.43
CA TYR A 139 1.32 -11.07 -18.89
C TYR A 139 1.43 -10.90 -17.37
N VAL A 140 1.23 -9.67 -16.86
CA VAL A 140 1.33 -9.39 -15.42
C VAL A 140 0.28 -10.18 -14.63
N GLN A 141 -0.95 -10.29 -15.15
CA GLN A 141 -2.01 -11.06 -14.50
C GLN A 141 -1.67 -12.55 -14.44
N MET A 142 -1.26 -13.14 -15.57
CA MET A 142 -0.89 -14.57 -15.62
C MET A 142 0.31 -14.86 -14.73
N ARG A 143 1.34 -14.00 -14.77
CA ARG A 143 2.55 -14.19 -13.96
C ARG A 143 2.28 -14.05 -12.46
N ALA A 144 1.39 -13.13 -12.07
CA ALA A 144 0.95 -13.02 -10.69
C ALA A 144 0.27 -14.30 -10.19
N ASP A 145 -0.62 -14.89 -11.00
CA ASP A 145 -1.30 -16.14 -10.65
C ASP A 145 -0.32 -17.31 -10.45
N GLU A 146 0.70 -17.41 -11.31
CA GLU A 146 1.78 -18.41 -11.18
C GLU A 146 2.54 -18.23 -9.86
N LEU A 147 2.98 -17.00 -9.55
CA LEU A 147 3.73 -16.69 -8.33
C LEU A 147 2.91 -16.96 -7.06
N ILE A 148 1.59 -16.71 -7.11
CA ILE A 148 0.68 -17.02 -6.01
C ILE A 148 0.63 -18.54 -5.79
N ALA A 149 0.46 -19.32 -6.85
CA ALA A 149 0.42 -20.78 -6.77
C ALA A 149 1.73 -21.37 -6.23
N GLU A 150 2.88 -20.85 -6.66
CA GLU A 150 4.20 -21.26 -6.16
C GLU A 150 4.36 -20.98 -4.67
N ARG A 151 3.88 -19.83 -4.19
CA ARG A 151 4.09 -19.36 -2.81
C ARG A 151 2.97 -19.72 -1.84
N GLU A 152 1.89 -20.36 -2.29
CA GLU A 152 0.74 -20.71 -1.45
C GLU A 152 1.15 -21.53 -0.21
N HIS A 153 2.16 -22.39 -0.35
CA HIS A 153 2.67 -23.21 0.75
C HIS A 153 3.21 -22.38 1.93
N LEU A 154 3.72 -21.16 1.69
CA LEU A 154 4.23 -20.26 2.74
C LEU A 154 3.10 -19.77 3.66
N LEU A 155 1.88 -19.61 3.14
CA LEU A 155 0.72 -19.21 3.94
C LEU A 155 0.28 -20.32 4.91
N ARG A 156 0.52 -21.58 4.53
CA ARG A 156 0.19 -22.76 5.34
C ARG A 156 1.34 -23.18 6.27
N GLY A 157 2.47 -22.46 6.23
CA GLY A 157 3.64 -22.75 7.04
C GLY A 157 3.44 -22.52 8.54
N GLU A 158 4.31 -23.14 9.35
CA GLU A 158 4.27 -23.01 10.80
C GLU A 158 4.52 -21.58 11.28
N GLU A 159 5.34 -20.80 10.56
CA GLU A 159 5.64 -19.41 10.88
C GLU A 159 4.39 -18.52 10.82
N MET A 160 3.58 -18.67 9.76
CA MET A 160 2.32 -17.95 9.61
C MET A 160 1.36 -18.31 10.73
N LYS A 161 1.25 -19.61 11.05
CA LYS A 161 0.44 -20.08 12.18
C LYS A 161 0.91 -19.43 13.48
N ARG A 162 2.21 -19.46 13.80
CA ARG A 162 2.76 -18.83 15.01
C ARG A 162 2.44 -17.34 15.09
N TRP A 163 2.52 -16.63 13.97
CA TRP A 163 2.16 -15.21 13.89
C TRP A 163 0.66 -14.95 14.15
N ILE A 164 -0.22 -15.75 13.53
CA ILE A 164 -1.67 -15.65 13.76
C ILE A 164 -2.02 -15.94 15.22
N TRP A 165 -1.43 -16.98 15.81
CA TRP A 165 -1.66 -17.31 17.22
C TRP A 165 -1.19 -16.20 18.16
N TYR A 166 -0.02 -15.63 17.91
CA TYR A 166 0.49 -14.49 18.67
C TYR A 166 -0.45 -13.28 18.61
N THR A 167 -0.96 -12.94 17.42
CA THR A 167 -1.87 -11.80 17.26
C THR A 167 -3.23 -12.03 17.91
N ALA A 168 -3.76 -13.26 17.84
CA ALA A 168 -4.99 -13.63 18.53
C ALA A 168 -4.86 -13.55 20.05
N ASP A 169 -3.76 -14.10 20.60
CA ASP A 169 -3.46 -14.08 22.03
C ASP A 169 -3.21 -12.66 22.54
N LEU A 170 -2.50 -11.84 21.77
CA LEU A 170 -2.31 -10.42 22.10
C LEU A 170 -3.65 -9.68 22.16
N LYS A 171 -4.52 -9.91 21.16
CA LYS A 171 -5.85 -9.29 21.14
C LYS A 171 -6.68 -9.71 22.36
N GLU A 172 -6.66 -10.99 22.72
CA GLU A 172 -7.38 -11.49 23.90
C GLU A 172 -6.81 -10.90 25.21
N THR A 173 -5.49 -10.80 25.32
CA THR A 173 -4.81 -10.20 26.47
C THR A 173 -5.18 -8.72 26.61
N LEU A 174 -5.19 -7.97 25.51
CA LEU A 174 -5.57 -6.55 25.52
C LEU A 174 -7.04 -6.32 25.84
N ILE A 175 -7.95 -7.23 25.45
CA ILE A 175 -9.37 -7.15 25.81
C ILE A 175 -9.58 -7.35 27.32
N ARG A 176 -8.73 -8.17 27.97
CA ARG A 176 -8.78 -8.39 29.42
C ARG A 176 -8.15 -7.25 30.23
N CYS A 177 -7.25 -6.48 29.61
CA CYS A 177 -6.67 -5.30 30.22
C CYS A 177 -7.75 -4.25 30.46
N HIS A 178 -7.86 -3.79 31.69
CA HIS A 178 -8.82 -2.77 32.10
C HIS A 178 -8.23 -1.89 33.21
N ARG A 179 -8.81 -0.71 33.38
CA ARG A 179 -8.51 0.16 34.52
C ARG A 179 -9.31 -0.33 35.73
N GLN A 180 -8.64 -0.55 36.85
CA GLN A 180 -9.24 -1.07 38.09
C GLN A 180 -9.71 0.03 39.04
N SER A 181 -9.00 1.15 39.07
CA SER A 181 -9.28 2.26 39.98
C SER A 181 -9.00 3.61 39.33
N PHE A 182 -9.41 4.67 40.01
CA PHE A 182 -9.24 6.07 39.58
C PHE A 182 -8.47 6.88 40.62
N LYS A 183 -7.46 6.26 41.25
CA LYS A 183 -6.61 6.92 42.25
C LYS A 183 -5.55 7.82 41.61
N ASN A 184 -5.39 7.75 40.28
CA ASN A 184 -4.36 8.44 39.50
C ASN A 184 -2.96 8.02 39.92
N ASP A 185 -2.80 6.73 40.14
CA ASP A 185 -1.55 6.07 40.53
C ASP A 185 -1.32 4.85 39.64
N ALA A 186 -0.08 4.36 39.53
CA ALA A 186 0.24 3.20 38.69
C ALA A 186 -0.55 1.95 39.11
N SER A 187 -0.94 1.87 40.39
CA SER A 187 -1.81 0.82 40.93
C SER A 187 -3.21 0.77 40.30
N ASP A 188 -3.64 1.78 39.54
CA ASP A 188 -4.90 1.77 38.78
C ASP A 188 -4.92 0.67 37.70
N PHE A 189 -3.76 0.10 37.33
CA PHE A 189 -3.59 -0.95 36.33
C PHE A 189 -2.92 -2.23 36.89
N ALA A 190 -2.89 -2.45 38.20
CA ALA A 190 -2.11 -3.53 38.81
C ALA A 190 -2.40 -4.93 38.21
N ASP A 191 -3.67 -5.29 37.98
CA ASP A 191 -4.00 -6.58 37.34
C ASP A 191 -3.61 -6.60 35.86
N SER A 192 -3.78 -5.48 35.15
CA SER A 192 -3.42 -5.36 33.73
C SER A 192 -1.91 -5.46 33.53
N GLU A 193 -1.12 -4.96 34.47
CA GLU A 193 0.34 -5.14 34.46
C GLU A 193 0.71 -6.62 34.57
N LEU A 194 0.05 -7.38 35.45
CA LEU A 194 0.29 -8.82 35.60
C LEU A 194 -0.08 -9.58 34.32
N LEU A 195 -1.20 -9.23 33.67
CA LEU A 195 -1.61 -9.84 32.40
C LEU A 195 -0.58 -9.59 31.29
N LEU A 196 -0.07 -8.36 31.17
CA LEU A 196 0.94 -8.02 30.17
C LEU A 196 2.30 -8.66 30.48
N GLN A 197 2.70 -8.73 31.74
CA GLN A 197 3.93 -9.42 32.15
C GLN A 197 3.85 -10.92 31.87
N ASP A 198 2.70 -11.56 32.13
CA ASP A 198 2.49 -12.96 31.78
C ASP A 198 2.58 -13.17 30.26
N PHE A 199 1.97 -12.29 29.46
CA PHE A 199 2.11 -12.32 28.01
C PHE A 199 3.58 -12.21 27.57
N ILE A 200 4.34 -11.27 28.14
CA ILE A 200 5.77 -11.09 27.85
C ILE A 200 6.55 -12.38 28.15
N ARG A 201 6.32 -12.99 29.32
CA ARG A 201 6.97 -14.24 29.75
C ARG A 201 6.61 -15.45 28.91
N ARG A 202 5.41 -15.48 28.30
CA ARG A 202 5.02 -16.56 27.38
C ARG A 202 5.85 -16.57 26.10
N TYR A 203 6.40 -15.44 25.70
CA TYR A 203 7.13 -15.29 24.43
C TYR A 203 8.58 -14.82 24.58
N SER A 204 9.07 -14.60 25.80
CA SER A 204 10.45 -14.25 26.10
C SER A 204 10.92 -14.92 27.39
N ASP A 205 12.21 -15.22 27.48
CA ASP A 205 12.81 -15.83 28.66
C ASP A 205 13.48 -14.74 29.52
N ASP A 206 12.83 -14.41 30.64
CA ASP A 206 13.28 -13.41 31.62
C ASP A 206 14.57 -13.82 32.34
N THR A 207 15.01 -15.09 32.24
CA THR A 207 16.24 -15.57 32.90
C THR A 207 17.51 -15.28 32.10
N LEU A 208 17.37 -14.89 30.83
CA LEU A 208 18.49 -14.54 29.97
C LEU A 208 18.99 -13.13 30.27
N GLU A 209 20.32 -12.93 30.15
CA GLU A 209 20.96 -11.62 30.33
C GLU A 209 20.40 -10.56 29.35
N LYS A 210 19.96 -11.02 28.17
CA LYS A 210 19.22 -10.21 27.18
C LYS A 210 17.99 -11.00 26.68
N PRO A 211 16.80 -10.75 27.25
CA PRO A 211 15.58 -11.44 26.85
C PRO A 211 15.20 -11.22 25.38
N LEU A 212 15.58 -10.07 24.82
CA LEU A 212 15.33 -9.71 23.43
C LEU A 212 16.57 -9.98 22.56
N GLN A 213 16.53 -11.07 21.78
CA GLN A 213 17.60 -11.45 20.85
C GLN A 213 17.42 -10.84 19.45
N LEU A 214 18.52 -10.32 18.89
CA LEU A 214 18.63 -9.90 17.49
C LEU A 214 18.45 -11.11 16.57
N GLY A 215 17.48 -11.04 15.66
CA GLY A 215 17.21 -12.12 14.70
C GLY A 215 15.95 -12.94 15.00
N GLN A 216 15.52 -13.05 16.26
CA GLN A 216 14.29 -13.76 16.64
C GLN A 216 13.11 -12.81 16.84
N HIS A 217 13.36 -11.65 17.43
CA HIS A 217 12.35 -10.64 17.74
C HIS A 217 12.42 -9.46 16.76
N LYS A 218 11.32 -8.70 16.66
CA LYS A 218 11.30 -7.44 15.93
C LYS A 218 12.00 -6.37 16.78
N ILE A 219 13.31 -6.24 16.60
CA ILE A 219 14.11 -5.19 17.23
C ILE A 219 14.29 -4.07 16.21
N GLY A 220 13.57 -2.97 16.41
CA GLY A 220 13.44 -1.86 15.45
C GLY A 220 11.98 -1.44 15.29
N PHE A 221 11.73 -0.27 14.71
CA PHE A 221 10.38 0.27 14.50
C PHE A 221 9.50 -0.64 13.63
#